data_AF-A0A920Q2X8-F1
#
_entry.id   AF-A0A920Q2X8-F1
#
_cell.length_a   1.000
_cell.length_b   1.000
_cell.length_c   1.000
_cell.angle_alpha   90.00
_cell.angle_beta   90.00
_cell.angle_gamma   90.00
#
_symmetry.space_group_name_H-M   'P 1'
#
loop_
_entity.id
_entity.type
_entity.pdbx_description
1 polymer ?
#
loop_
_entity_poly.entity_id
_entity_poly.type
_entity_poly.pdbx_seq_one_letter_code
_entity_poly.pdbx_strand_id
1 'polypeptide(L)'
;MVLLIDEVDRVEVETEALLLEILSEYQVSIPELGTVQATQIPMVFLTSNGTRELSEALKRRCLYLYIDYPDLERERQIVTAKVPGIDANLADQVARIVRSVRQLDLKKDPSVSETLDWARTLVLLGVKQIDAEVATETANVLLKYRTDIEKAVKEFADNPEELVDSAS
;
A
#
# COMPACT_ATOMS: atom_id res chain seq x y z
N MET A 1 12.37 23.24 1.80
CA MET A 1 11.31 22.77 2.73
C MET A 1 10.32 21.94 1.93
N VAL A 2 9.89 20.80 2.46
CA VAL A 2 8.91 19.92 1.83
C VAL A 2 7.66 19.90 2.70
N LEU A 3 6.48 20.02 2.08
CA LEU A 3 5.18 19.87 2.74
C LEU A 3 4.51 18.61 2.18
N LEU A 4 4.29 17.61 3.04
CA LEU A 4 3.52 16.41 2.72
C LEU A 4 2.12 16.57 3.33
N ILE A 5 1.09 16.46 2.51
CA ILE A 5 -0.30 16.42 2.94
C ILE A 5 -0.81 15.03 2.61
N ASP A 6 -1.13 14.28 3.66
CA ASP A 6 -1.46 12.86 3.55
C ASP A 6 -2.98 12.66 3.40
N GLU A 7 -3.38 11.68 2.58
CA GLU A 7 -4.76 11.22 2.40
C GLU A 7 -5.79 12.33 2.10
N VAL A 8 -5.49 13.19 1.13
CA VAL A 8 -6.38 14.32 0.77
C VAL A 8 -7.78 13.89 0.31
N ASP A 9 -7.97 12.62 -0.07
CA ASP A 9 -9.28 12.06 -0.39
C ASP A 9 -10.20 11.90 0.83
N ARG A 10 -9.66 11.95 2.05
CA ARG A 10 -10.45 11.86 3.29
C ARG A 10 -11.10 13.17 3.71
N VAL A 11 -10.67 14.30 3.14
CA VAL A 11 -11.29 15.60 3.46
C VAL A 11 -12.54 15.84 2.61
N GLU A 12 -13.45 16.63 3.18
CA GLU A 12 -14.64 17.13 2.50
C GLU A 12 -14.25 18.05 1.33
N VAL A 13 -15.14 18.18 0.34
CA VAL A 13 -14.88 18.92 -0.90
C VAL A 13 -14.63 20.41 -0.63
N GLU A 14 -15.33 20.98 0.34
CA GLU A 14 -15.17 22.36 0.81
C GLU A 14 -13.76 22.59 1.38
N THR A 15 -13.26 21.61 2.13
CA THR A 15 -11.91 21.65 2.70
C THR A 15 -10.85 21.49 1.60
N GLU A 16 -11.12 20.65 0.60
CA GLU A 16 -10.27 20.50 -0.59
C GLU A 16 -10.16 21.83 -1.37
N ALA A 17 -11.28 22.55 -1.53
CA ALA A 17 -11.29 23.85 -2.20
C ALA A 17 -10.50 24.91 -1.43
N LEU A 18 -10.65 24.97 -0.10
CA LEU A 18 -9.86 25.86 0.76
C LEU A 18 -8.37 25.51 0.70
N LEU A 19 -8.03 24.22 0.70
CA LEU A 19 -6.65 23.78 0.55
C LEU A 19 -6.06 24.28 -0.78
N LEU A 20 -6.81 24.20 -1.88
CA LEU A 20 -6.37 24.72 -3.17
C LEU A 20 -6.17 26.24 -3.16
N GLU A 21 -7.00 26.99 -2.46
CA GLU A 21 -6.82 28.43 -2.27
C GLU A 21 -5.51 28.71 -1.53
N ILE A 22 -5.27 28.01 -0.42
CA ILE A 22 -4.05 28.14 0.38
C ILE A 22 -2.81 27.77 -0.44
N LEU A 23 -2.86 26.68 -1.22
CA LEU A 23 -1.75 26.25 -2.07
C LEU A 23 -1.51 27.15 -3.29
N SER A 24 -2.52 27.92 -3.71
CA SER A 24 -2.39 28.87 -4.82
C SER A 24 -1.76 30.19 -4.37
N GLU A 25 -2.23 30.73 -3.24
CA GLU A 25 -1.81 32.04 -2.74
C GLU A 25 -0.72 31.97 -1.67
N TYR A 26 -0.41 30.76 -1.18
CA TYR A 26 0.51 30.52 -0.04
C TYR A 26 0.20 31.43 1.16
N GLN A 27 -1.08 31.66 1.41
CA GLN A 27 -1.58 32.42 2.55
C GLN A 27 -2.88 31.81 3.05
N VAL A 28 -3.21 32.05 4.31
CA VAL A 28 -4.47 31.65 4.92
C VAL A 28 -5.07 32.84 5.65
N SER A 29 -6.35 33.11 5.40
CA SER A 29 -7.09 34.16 6.10
C SER A 29 -7.89 33.56 7.24
N ILE A 30 -7.60 33.98 8.46
CA ILE A 30 -8.26 33.52 9.68
C ILE A 30 -9.05 34.70 10.24
N PRO A 31 -10.38 34.61 10.42
CA PRO A 31 -11.22 35.76 10.80
C PRO A 31 -10.71 36.53 12.02
N GLU A 32 -10.27 35.81 13.06
CA GLU A 32 -9.82 36.39 14.33
C GLU A 32 -8.34 36.83 14.31
N LEU A 33 -7.55 36.33 13.36
CA LEU A 33 -6.08 36.52 13.32
C LEU A 33 -5.59 37.30 12.10
N GLY A 34 -6.48 37.64 11.17
CA GLY A 34 -6.13 38.24 9.89
C GLY A 34 -5.49 37.24 8.92
N THR A 35 -4.84 37.78 7.88
CA THR A 35 -4.19 36.97 6.84
C THR A 35 -2.76 36.66 7.22
N VAL A 36 -2.43 35.36 7.27
CA VAL A 36 -1.08 34.84 7.51
C VAL A 36 -0.50 34.41 6.17
N GLN A 37 0.63 35.02 5.78
CA GLN A 37 1.36 34.66 4.56
C GLN A 37 2.51 33.71 4.86
N ALA A 38 2.75 32.76 3.97
CA ALA A 38 3.89 31.85 4.08
C ALA A 38 5.20 32.63 3.92
N THR A 39 6.14 32.41 4.84
CA THR A 39 7.49 33.00 4.76
C THR A 39 8.39 32.28 3.76
N GLN A 40 8.05 31.05 3.39
CA GLN A 40 8.76 30.23 2.42
C GLN A 40 7.77 29.35 1.66
N ILE A 41 7.96 29.22 0.34
CA ILE A 41 7.15 28.36 -0.52
C ILE A 41 7.77 26.95 -0.55
N PRO A 42 7.11 25.90 -0.03
CA PRO A 42 7.63 24.54 -0.03
C PRO A 42 7.35 23.83 -1.36
N MET A 43 8.09 22.75 -1.60
CA MET A 43 7.65 21.71 -2.54
C MET A 43 6.52 20.91 -1.88
N VAL A 44 5.39 20.76 -2.55
CA VAL A 44 4.17 20.16 -1.99
C VAL A 44 3.94 18.77 -2.60
N PHE A 45 3.73 17.77 -1.74
CA PHE A 45 3.31 16.42 -2.11
C PHE A 45 1.95 16.15 -1.48
N LEU A 46 1.00 15.69 -2.30
CA LEU A 46 -0.31 15.24 -1.87
C LEU A 46 -0.37 13.73 -2.07
N THR A 47 -0.84 12.98 -1.07
CA THR A 47 -1.10 11.55 -1.22
C THR A 47 -2.60 11.29 -1.19
N SER A 48 -3.01 10.21 -1.84
CA SER A 48 -4.38 9.75 -1.80
C SER A 48 -4.42 8.23 -1.84
N ASN A 49 -5.34 7.65 -1.08
CA ASN A 49 -5.60 6.21 -1.10
C ASN A 49 -6.74 5.84 -2.07
N GLY A 50 -7.27 6.81 -2.83
CA GLY A 50 -8.34 6.59 -3.78
C GLY A 50 -9.68 6.19 -3.13
N THR A 51 -9.90 6.50 -1.85
CA THR A 51 -11.16 6.19 -1.14
C THR A 51 -12.32 7.05 -1.66
N ARG A 52 -12.01 8.25 -2.16
CA ARG A 52 -12.90 9.13 -2.92
C ARG A 52 -12.16 9.67 -4.13
N GLU A 53 -12.89 9.91 -5.22
CA GLU A 53 -12.34 10.62 -6.35
C GLU A 53 -12.01 12.08 -5.99
N LEU A 54 -10.76 12.47 -6.24
CA LEU A 54 -10.28 13.84 -6.07
C LEU A 54 -10.94 14.78 -7.08
N SER A 55 -11.14 16.04 -6.69
CA SER A 55 -11.77 17.01 -7.59
C SER A 55 -10.93 17.24 -8.84
N GLU A 56 -11.61 17.50 -9.96
CA GLU A 56 -10.96 17.92 -11.20
C GLU A 56 -10.09 19.18 -11.01
N ALA A 57 -10.50 20.08 -10.11
CA ALA A 57 -9.76 21.30 -9.80
C ALA A 57 -8.41 21.00 -9.16
N LEU A 58 -8.34 19.99 -8.27
CA LEU A 58 -7.09 19.56 -7.64
C LEU A 58 -6.20 18.81 -8.64
N LYS A 59 -6.76 17.84 -9.37
CA LYS A 59 -6.02 17.07 -10.40
C LYS A 59 -5.37 17.99 -11.45
N ARG A 60 -6.04 19.07 -11.87
CA ARG A 60 -5.50 20.03 -12.86
C ARG A 60 -4.38 20.94 -12.34
N ARG A 61 -4.22 21.07 -11.02
CA ARG A 61 -3.19 21.90 -10.38
C ARG A 61 -2.02 21.08 -9.86
N CYS A 62 -2.03 19.77 -10.05
CA CYS A 62 -0.99 18.86 -9.56
C CYS A 62 -0.47 17.97 -10.68
N LEU A 63 0.81 17.60 -10.60
CA LEU A 63 1.30 16.46 -11.36
C LEU A 63 0.73 15.20 -10.71
N TYR A 64 -0.11 14.47 -11.45
CA TYR A 64 -0.76 13.26 -10.95
C TYR A 64 0.06 12.02 -11.29
N LEU A 65 0.53 11.32 -10.25
CA LEU A 65 1.20 10.03 -10.38
C LEU A 65 0.33 8.95 -9.77
N TYR A 66 -0.14 8.02 -10.61
CA TYR A 66 -0.78 6.81 -10.14
C TYR A 66 0.28 5.77 -9.78
N ILE A 67 0.16 5.18 -8.58
CA ILE A 67 1.10 4.18 -8.08
C ILE A 67 0.32 2.88 -7.87
N ASP A 68 0.53 1.93 -8.78
CA ASP A 68 0.03 0.57 -8.65
C ASP A 68 0.85 -0.25 -7.65
N TYR A 69 0.33 -1.43 -7.31
CA TYR A 69 1.11 -2.44 -6.62
C TYR A 69 2.38 -2.79 -7.41
N PRO A 70 3.50 -3.05 -6.73
CA PRO A 70 4.75 -3.35 -7.41
C PRO A 70 4.62 -4.66 -8.20
N ASP A 71 5.37 -4.76 -9.30
CA ASP A 71 5.55 -6.03 -9.98
C ASP A 71 6.31 -7.03 -9.09
N LEU A 72 6.36 -8.29 -9.54
CA LEU A 72 6.98 -9.38 -8.78
C LEU A 72 8.45 -9.08 -8.40
N GLU A 73 9.23 -8.56 -9.34
CA GLU A 73 10.64 -8.29 -9.10
C GLU A 73 10.81 -7.17 -8.08
N ARG A 74 10.00 -6.13 -8.20
CA ARG A 74 10.02 -4.98 -7.31
C ARG A 74 9.51 -5.32 -5.91
N GLU A 75 8.46 -6.12 -5.79
CA GLU A 75 7.95 -6.62 -4.51
C GLU A 75 9.05 -7.43 -3.79
N ARG A 76 9.69 -8.36 -4.50
CA ARG A 76 10.81 -9.16 -3.96
C ARG A 76 11.96 -8.28 -3.47
N GLN A 77 12.33 -7.24 -4.24
CA GLN A 77 13.36 -6.28 -3.83
C GLN A 77 12.95 -5.52 -2.56
N ILE A 78 11.69 -5.08 -2.48
CA ILE A 78 11.16 -4.38 -1.30
C ILE A 78 11.22 -5.28 -0.07
N VAL A 79 10.72 -6.52 -0.18
CA VAL A 79 10.73 -7.51 0.91
C VAL A 79 12.16 -7.76 1.37
N THR A 80 13.07 -8.08 0.44
CA THR A 80 14.49 -8.34 0.74
C THR A 80 15.16 -7.14 1.44
N ALA A 81 14.87 -5.92 1.00
CA ALA A 81 15.46 -4.71 1.58
C ALA A 81 14.86 -4.34 2.95
N LYS A 82 13.60 -4.70 3.21
CA LYS A 82 12.85 -4.24 4.39
C LYS A 82 12.68 -5.30 5.47
N VAL A 83 12.95 -6.58 5.20
CA VAL A 83 12.80 -7.69 6.14
C VAL A 83 14.17 -8.33 6.43
N PRO A 84 14.87 -7.89 7.49
CA PRO A 84 16.16 -8.48 7.85
C PRO A 84 16.03 -9.97 8.16
N GLY A 85 16.95 -10.78 7.64
CA GLY A 85 17.02 -12.22 7.90
C GLY A 85 16.15 -13.10 6.99
N ILE A 86 15.38 -12.50 6.08
CA ILE A 86 14.71 -13.26 5.02
C ILE A 86 15.75 -13.74 3.99
N ASP A 87 15.66 -15.01 3.59
CA ASP A 87 16.47 -15.53 2.48
C ASP A 87 15.79 -15.27 1.13
N ALA A 88 16.56 -15.35 0.05
CA ALA A 88 16.10 -14.99 -1.29
C ALA A 88 14.96 -15.89 -1.79
N ASN A 89 14.93 -17.17 -1.38
CA ASN A 89 13.88 -18.09 -1.78
C ASN A 89 12.56 -17.71 -1.10
N LEU A 90 12.60 -17.48 0.22
CA LEU A 90 11.41 -17.07 0.97
C LEU A 90 10.88 -15.71 0.48
N ALA A 91 11.75 -14.76 0.14
CA ALA A 91 11.34 -13.47 -0.43
C ALA A 91 10.66 -13.62 -1.80
N ASP A 92 11.12 -14.53 -2.65
CA ASP A 92 10.52 -14.83 -3.95
C ASP A 92 9.14 -15.48 -3.78
N GLN A 93 9.01 -16.48 -2.89
CA GLN A 93 7.73 -17.11 -2.57
C GLN A 93 6.72 -16.12 -2.02
N VAL A 94 7.11 -15.25 -1.07
CA VAL A 94 6.24 -14.18 -0.57
C VAL A 94 5.72 -13.31 -1.72
N ALA A 95 6.62 -12.83 -2.58
CA ALA A 95 6.24 -11.93 -3.67
C ALA A 95 5.30 -12.61 -4.67
N ARG A 96 5.51 -13.90 -4.99
CA ARG A 96 4.65 -14.70 -5.87
C ARG A 96 3.26 -14.92 -5.27
N ILE A 97 3.22 -15.34 -4.01
CA ILE A 97 1.96 -15.65 -3.33
C ILE A 97 1.13 -14.38 -3.20
N VAL A 98 1.73 -13.25 -2.78
CA VAL A 98 1.01 -11.97 -2.71
C VAL A 98 0.48 -11.56 -4.08
N ARG A 99 1.26 -11.75 -5.16
CA ARG A 99 0.80 -11.46 -6.51
C ARG A 99 -0.38 -12.34 -6.92
N SER A 100 -0.35 -13.64 -6.64
CA SER A 100 -1.47 -14.56 -6.90
C SER A 100 -2.71 -14.16 -6.09
N VAL A 101 -2.54 -13.85 -4.80
CA VAL A 101 -3.62 -13.39 -3.92
C VAL A 101 -4.27 -12.10 -4.44
N ARG A 102 -3.51 -11.14 -4.98
CA ARG A 102 -4.05 -9.91 -5.59
C ARG A 102 -4.77 -10.13 -6.93
N GLN A 103 -4.70 -11.33 -7.52
CA GLN A 103 -5.48 -11.69 -8.71
C GLN A 103 -6.85 -12.28 -8.34
N LEU A 104 -7.08 -12.57 -7.06
CA LEU A 104 -8.37 -13.00 -6.56
C LEU A 104 -9.33 -11.79 -6.51
N ASP A 105 -10.62 -12.06 -6.65
CA ASP A 105 -11.68 -11.06 -6.43
C ASP A 105 -11.81 -10.75 -4.93
N LEU A 106 -10.89 -9.97 -4.37
CA LEU A 106 -10.87 -9.63 -2.95
C LEU A 106 -11.68 -8.36 -2.68
N LYS A 107 -12.21 -8.23 -1.46
CA LYS A 107 -12.77 -6.95 -1.02
C LYS A 107 -11.69 -5.89 -0.88
N LYS A 108 -10.51 -6.30 -0.41
CA LYS A 108 -9.34 -5.43 -0.30
C LYS A 108 -8.07 -6.23 -0.52
N ASP A 109 -7.34 -5.86 -1.55
CA ASP A 109 -6.03 -6.41 -1.83
C ASP A 109 -5.03 -6.10 -0.71
N PRO A 110 -4.12 -7.04 -0.38
CA PRO A 110 -3.05 -6.77 0.58
C PRO A 110 -2.08 -5.73 0.04
N SER A 111 -1.77 -4.71 0.83
CA SER A 111 -0.75 -3.72 0.47
C SER A 111 0.66 -4.26 0.67
N VAL A 112 1.65 -3.46 0.28
CA VAL A 112 3.06 -3.74 0.57
C VAL A 112 3.30 -3.83 2.08
N SER A 113 2.57 -3.06 2.90
CA SER A 113 2.71 -3.12 4.36
C SER A 113 2.28 -4.49 4.91
N GLU A 114 1.11 -5.01 4.51
CA GLU A 114 0.69 -6.35 4.91
C GLU A 114 1.65 -7.44 4.38
N THR A 115 2.22 -7.25 3.19
CA THR A 115 3.24 -8.15 2.62
C THR A 115 4.50 -8.20 3.51
N LEU A 116 4.97 -7.04 3.97
CA LEU A 116 6.13 -6.95 4.86
C LEU A 116 5.84 -7.54 6.24
N ASP A 117 4.65 -7.33 6.80
CA ASP A 117 4.25 -7.90 8.08
C ASP A 117 4.16 -9.43 8.00
N TRP A 118 3.62 -9.96 6.90
CA TRP A 118 3.57 -11.39 6.66
C TRP A 118 4.97 -11.99 6.51
N ALA A 119 5.84 -11.38 5.70
CA ALA A 119 7.23 -11.81 5.54
C ALA A 119 8.00 -11.81 6.87
N ARG A 120 7.85 -10.76 7.70
CA ARG A 120 8.44 -10.70 9.05
C ARG A 120 7.93 -11.83 9.93
N THR A 121 6.63 -12.12 9.88
CA THR A 121 6.02 -13.22 10.64
C THR A 121 6.62 -14.57 10.25
N LEU A 122 6.77 -14.84 8.94
CA LEU A 122 7.38 -16.09 8.46
C LEU A 122 8.83 -16.25 8.94
N VAL A 123 9.62 -15.17 8.90
CA VAL A 123 10.99 -15.17 9.44
C VAL A 123 11.00 -15.45 10.95
N LEU A 124 10.10 -14.82 11.72
CA LEU A 124 9.98 -15.02 13.16
C LEU A 124 9.56 -16.45 13.53
N LEU A 125 8.71 -17.07 12.71
CA LEU A 125 8.30 -18.47 12.86
C LEU A 125 9.39 -19.46 12.41
N GLY A 126 10.50 -18.97 11.84
CA GLY A 126 11.58 -19.82 11.33
C GLY A 126 11.22 -20.58 10.06
N VAL A 127 10.18 -20.15 9.35
CA VAL A 127 9.75 -20.75 8.08
C VAL A 127 10.86 -20.58 7.04
N LYS A 128 11.12 -21.64 6.28
CA LYS A 128 12.08 -21.64 5.16
C LYS A 128 11.43 -21.83 3.80
N GLN A 129 10.22 -22.38 3.78
CA GLN A 129 9.43 -22.63 2.60
C GLN A 129 7.96 -22.52 2.97
N ILE A 130 7.17 -21.93 2.09
CA ILE A 130 5.74 -21.70 2.29
C ILE A 130 5.01 -22.81 1.53
N ASP A 131 4.43 -23.76 2.26
CA ASP A 131 3.49 -24.72 1.72
C ASP A 131 2.04 -24.26 1.97
N ALA A 132 1.07 -25.06 1.53
CA ALA A 132 -0.35 -24.74 1.70
C ALA A 132 -0.78 -24.62 3.17
N GLU A 133 -0.16 -25.37 4.08
CA GLU A 133 -0.46 -25.33 5.50
C GLU A 133 0.02 -24.00 6.10
N VAL A 134 1.29 -23.66 5.89
CA VAL A 134 1.87 -22.39 6.36
C VAL A 134 1.13 -21.19 5.78
N ALA A 135 0.83 -21.21 4.47
CA ALA A 135 0.09 -20.14 3.82
C ALA A 135 -1.30 -19.96 4.43
N THR A 136 -1.99 -21.06 4.73
CA THR A 136 -3.32 -21.06 5.35
C THR A 136 -3.30 -20.54 6.78
N GLU A 137 -2.38 -21.04 7.61
CA GLU A 137 -2.30 -20.68 9.04
C GLU A 137 -1.90 -19.21 9.25
N THR A 138 -1.19 -18.62 8.30
CA THR A 138 -0.69 -17.24 8.39
C THR A 138 -1.44 -16.25 7.49
N ALA A 139 -2.46 -16.69 6.76
CA ALA A 139 -3.24 -15.87 5.82
C ALA A 139 -3.88 -14.64 6.48
N ASN A 140 -4.22 -14.71 7.76
CA ASN A 140 -4.79 -13.62 8.55
C ASN A 140 -3.83 -12.45 8.79
N VAL A 141 -2.52 -12.66 8.62
CA VAL A 141 -1.52 -11.59 8.67
C VAL A 141 -1.61 -10.77 7.38
N LEU A 142 -1.73 -11.45 6.24
CA LEU A 142 -1.80 -10.84 4.92
C LEU A 142 -3.18 -10.21 4.62
N LEU A 143 -4.26 -10.88 5.01
CA LEU A 143 -5.64 -10.51 4.69
C LEU A 143 -6.46 -10.23 5.94
N LYS A 144 -7.28 -9.18 5.91
CA LYS A 144 -8.05 -8.71 7.09
C LYS A 144 -9.53 -9.11 7.06
N TYR A 145 -10.08 -9.38 5.89
CA TYR A 145 -11.48 -9.80 5.75
C TYR A 145 -11.59 -11.31 5.74
N ARG A 146 -12.49 -11.85 6.55
CA ARG A 146 -12.74 -13.30 6.61
C ARG A 146 -13.08 -13.90 5.25
N THR A 147 -13.90 -13.21 4.45
CA THR A 147 -14.27 -13.65 3.10
C THR A 147 -13.08 -13.71 2.16
N ASP A 148 -12.10 -12.82 2.33
CA ASP A 148 -10.90 -12.77 1.51
C ASP A 148 -9.93 -13.88 1.93
N ILE A 149 -9.80 -14.13 3.24
CA ILE A 149 -9.05 -15.27 3.78
C ILE A 149 -9.64 -16.58 3.26
N GLU A 150 -10.96 -16.77 3.30
CA GLU A 150 -11.62 -17.99 2.80
C GLU A 150 -11.34 -18.21 1.29
N LYS A 151 -11.32 -17.14 0.49
CA LYS A 151 -10.95 -17.20 -0.94
C LYS A 151 -9.48 -17.60 -1.13
N ALA A 152 -8.56 -16.96 -0.40
CA ALA A 152 -7.13 -17.24 -0.51
C ALA A 152 -6.76 -18.65 -0.01
N VAL A 153 -7.35 -19.10 1.11
CA VAL A 153 -7.13 -20.46 1.62
C VAL A 153 -7.61 -21.51 0.63
N LYS A 154 -8.74 -21.26 -0.03
CA LYS A 154 -9.21 -22.14 -1.11
C LYS A 154 -8.21 -22.17 -2.27
N GLU A 155 -7.72 -21.02 -2.70
CA GLU A 155 -6.69 -20.92 -3.74
C GLU A 155 -5.43 -21.73 -3.40
N PHE A 156 -4.93 -21.62 -2.16
CA PHE A 156 -3.77 -22.36 -1.69
C PHE A 156 -3.98 -23.87 -1.67
N ALA A 157 -5.21 -24.32 -1.41
CA ALA A 157 -5.58 -25.74 -1.42
C ALA A 157 -5.78 -26.30 -2.83
N ASP A 158 -6.32 -25.49 -3.75
CA ASP A 158 -6.60 -25.88 -5.13
C ASP A 158 -5.30 -25.91 -5.98
N ASN A 159 -4.34 -25.03 -5.68
CA ASN A 159 -3.08 -24.88 -6.41
C ASN A 159 -1.82 -24.99 -5.51
N PRO A 160 -1.62 -26.11 -4.79
CA PRO A 160 -0.52 -26.24 -3.83
C PRO A 160 0.87 -26.25 -4.49
N GLU A 161 0.95 -26.65 -5.76
CA GLU A 161 2.19 -26.68 -6.53
C GLU A 161 2.76 -25.26 -6.75
N GLU A 162 1.91 -24.25 -6.89
CA GLU A 162 2.32 -22.86 -7.11
C GLU A 162 2.98 -22.21 -5.88
N LEU A 163 2.78 -22.79 -4.69
CA LEU A 163 3.37 -22.31 -3.44
C LEU A 163 4.81 -22.80 -3.23
N VAL A 164 5.08 -24.02 -3.71
CA VAL A 164 6.31 -24.76 -3.43
C VAL A 164 7.35 -24.53 -4.53
N ASP A 165 6.91 -24.22 -5.75
CA ASP A 165 7.79 -24.24 -6.92
C ASP A 165 8.75 -23.05 -6.97
N SER A 166 10.01 -23.38 -6.68
CA SER A 166 11.19 -22.53 -6.75
C SER A 166 12.34 -23.27 -7.43
N ALA A 167 12.07 -24.13 -8.44
CA ALA A 167 13.16 -24.73 -9.22
C ALA A 167 12.74 -25.27 -10.59
N SER A 168 12.98 -24.46 -11.63
CA SER A 168 13.59 -24.95 -12.88
C SER A 168 14.56 -23.91 -13.40
#